data_AF-A0A5K3EJB7-F1
#
_entry.id   AF-A0A5K3EJB7-F1
#
_cell.length_a   1.000
_cell.length_b   1.000
_cell.length_c   1.000
_cell.angle_alpha   90.00
_cell.angle_beta   90.00
_cell.angle_gamma   90.00
#
_symmetry.space_group_name_H-M   'P 1'
#
loop_
_entity.id
_entity.type
_entity.pdbx_description
1 polymer ?
#
loop_
_entity_poly.entity_id
_entity_poly.type
_entity_poly.pdbx_seq_one_letter_code
_entity_poly.pdbx_strand_id
1 'polypeptide(L)'
;MTADELIASVSPATPAAAIKAHGPFIQNSELSKVKVIDMTQREQRVYEGYEAALGSSMRHSRRADDEDSESMGASGPDAEARKRERLIEGRFFEVPILCHNIDLVVKSTEDEIRRLDRGARYEEDRAAGLEHEIERLSEVVEKAAFDVDELTAALDLITQFESALKKGSIGSNPESCSSWLTRIRRECADLQELPALLAAIARPLLDSLLTNWKPLSNPTYGLAVLKEWRSVLDDDGAFEILLRTSWLPQIRRCVTSEWDPHDCERLLTVFESWQSLLPDDLLQHDLLDGLVLHRLRSAVEAWNPLTDTVPIHTWLHPWLPWFGGASRLASVHEVVLHKLALCLNNWHPSDSSASSVLLPWRNVIPMAEMAIFLNRNIVPKLAHVMQTFQINPADQKMEPWNWVMRWLEIIDPAVIADLLERFFLPRWLHCLSEWLTQAVDSRNRNAPAVGQIFSEIGAWYSGWKSQIPSELTDYPSLKDALTQALNLMDRAMRGIPPVCLPFYVFWFLTNNLYLFSFIWVRRHQD
;
A
#
# COMPACT_ATOMS: atom_id res chain seq x y z
N MET A 1 2.65 1.29 -39.85
CA MET A 1 1.32 1.35 -40.47
C MET A 1 0.89 2.79 -40.53
N THR A 2 0.92 3.39 -41.72
CA THR A 2 0.44 4.75 -41.94
C THR A 2 -1.09 4.75 -42.05
N ALA A 3 -1.74 5.91 -41.82
CA ALA A 3 -3.19 6.03 -41.90
C ALA A 3 -3.76 5.58 -43.26
N ASP A 4 -2.97 5.69 -44.34
CA ASP A 4 -3.34 5.23 -45.68
C ASP A 4 -3.34 3.70 -45.85
N GLU A 5 -2.52 2.95 -45.07
CA GLU A 5 -2.55 1.48 -45.08
C GLU A 5 -3.78 0.93 -44.33
N LEU A 6 -4.26 1.65 -43.30
CA LEU A 6 -5.49 1.31 -42.58
C LEU A 6 -6.73 1.58 -43.44
N ILE A 7 -6.76 2.69 -44.18
CA ILE A 7 -7.86 3.05 -45.07
C ILE A 7 -7.97 2.07 -46.27
N ALA A 8 -6.85 1.52 -46.76
CA ALA A 8 -6.85 0.54 -47.84
C ALA A 8 -7.40 -0.86 -47.43
N SER A 9 -7.51 -1.15 -46.12
CA SER A 9 -7.99 -2.45 -45.62
C SER A 9 -9.49 -2.48 -45.27
N VAL A 10 -10.16 -1.32 -45.22
CA VAL A 10 -11.54 -1.18 -44.74
C VAL A 10 -12.55 -0.82 -45.86
N SER A 11 -12.10 -0.69 -47.13
CA SER A 11 -13.02 -0.46 -48.26
C SER A 11 -12.44 -0.90 -49.60
N PRO A 12 -12.86 -2.05 -50.18
CA PRO A 12 -12.49 -2.44 -51.54
C PRO A 12 -13.57 -1.95 -52.51
N ALA A 13 -13.81 -0.64 -52.61
CA ALA A 13 -14.82 -0.12 -53.53
C ALA A 13 -14.53 1.30 -54.02
N THR A 14 -13.41 1.48 -54.74
CA THR A 14 -13.32 2.57 -55.72
C THR A 14 -12.85 2.02 -57.07
N PRO A 15 -13.55 2.33 -58.19
CA PRO A 15 -13.17 1.87 -59.53
C PRO A 15 -11.72 2.23 -59.91
N ALA A 16 -11.19 3.34 -59.37
CA ALA A 16 -9.82 3.78 -59.58
C ALA A 16 -8.75 2.88 -58.92
N ALA A 17 -9.09 2.17 -57.83
CA ALA A 17 -8.19 1.22 -57.17
C ALA A 17 -8.16 -0.13 -57.90
N ALA A 18 -9.29 -0.56 -58.48
CA ALA A 18 -9.37 -1.78 -59.28
C ALA A 18 -8.65 -1.67 -60.64
N ILE A 19 -8.68 -0.50 -61.28
CA ILE A 19 -8.00 -0.22 -62.57
C ILE A 19 -6.45 -0.19 -62.41
N LYS A 20 -5.94 0.05 -61.20
CA LYS A 20 -4.50 0.11 -60.91
C LYS A 20 -3.90 -1.24 -60.52
N ALA A 21 -4.71 -2.19 -60.05
CA ALA A 21 -4.27 -3.53 -59.64
C ALA A 21 -4.38 -4.59 -60.77
N HIS A 22 -5.32 -4.43 -61.70
CA HIS A 22 -5.47 -5.32 -62.85
C HIS A 22 -5.49 -4.48 -64.13
N GLY A 23 -4.40 -4.57 -64.91
CA GLY A 23 -4.30 -3.99 -66.24
C GLY A 23 -5.40 -4.46 -67.22
N PRO A 24 -5.40 -3.98 -68.47
CA PRO A 24 -6.56 -4.01 -69.36
C PRO A 24 -6.87 -5.45 -69.81
N PHE A 25 -7.77 -6.13 -69.08
CA PHE A 25 -8.26 -7.45 -69.45
C PHE A 25 -9.77 -7.53 -69.26
N ILE A 26 -10.49 -6.80 -70.12
CA ILE A 26 -11.81 -7.21 -70.58
C ILE A 26 -11.76 -7.25 -72.11
N GLN A 27 -10.96 -8.18 -72.64
CA GLN A 27 -11.03 -8.62 -74.04
C GLN A 27 -11.92 -9.86 -74.22
N ASN A 28 -12.57 -10.37 -73.15
CA ASN A 28 -13.39 -11.58 -73.19
C ASN A 28 -14.72 -11.44 -72.44
N SER A 29 -15.44 -10.33 -72.65
CA SER A 29 -16.84 -10.27 -72.21
C SER A 29 -17.69 -11.16 -73.12
N GLU A 30 -18.47 -12.08 -72.57
CA GLU A 30 -19.36 -12.98 -73.34
C GLU A 30 -20.37 -12.22 -74.21
N LEU A 31 -20.56 -10.92 -73.95
CA LEU A 31 -21.36 -9.99 -74.75
C LEU A 31 -20.76 -9.68 -76.14
N SER A 32 -19.46 -9.89 -76.35
CA SER A 32 -18.82 -9.70 -77.68
C SER A 32 -19.04 -10.87 -78.64
N LYS A 33 -19.53 -12.03 -78.14
CA LYS A 33 -19.77 -13.24 -78.94
C LYS A 33 -21.24 -13.43 -79.36
N VAL A 34 -22.13 -12.52 -78.96
CA VAL A 34 -23.56 -12.59 -79.26
C VAL A 34 -23.82 -12.13 -80.70
N LYS A 35 -24.47 -12.96 -81.52
CA LYS A 35 -24.87 -12.60 -82.89
C LYS A 35 -26.08 -11.66 -82.85
N VAL A 36 -25.90 -10.45 -83.39
CA VAL A 36 -26.96 -9.43 -83.48
C VAL A 36 -27.50 -9.39 -84.91
N ILE A 37 -28.80 -9.62 -85.07
CA ILE A 37 -29.49 -9.60 -86.36
C ILE A 37 -30.12 -8.23 -86.54
N ASP A 38 -29.66 -7.47 -87.53
CA ASP A 38 -30.25 -6.18 -87.85
C ASP A 38 -31.52 -6.39 -88.69
N MET A 39 -32.67 -6.07 -88.08
CA MET A 39 -34.00 -6.17 -88.68
C MET A 39 -34.50 -4.84 -89.25
N THR A 40 -33.68 -3.78 -89.23
CA THR A 40 -34.09 -2.42 -89.62
C THR A 40 -33.89 -2.13 -91.10
N GLN A 41 -33.24 -3.03 -91.85
CA GLN A 41 -33.03 -2.93 -93.29
C GLN A 41 -33.79 -4.03 -94.06
N ARG A 42 -34.00 -3.81 -95.36
CA ARG A 42 -34.74 -4.73 -96.24
C ARG A 42 -34.01 -6.07 -96.49
N GLU A 43 -32.71 -6.15 -96.22
CA GLU A 43 -31.88 -7.37 -96.28
C GLU A 43 -31.36 -7.72 -94.88
N GLN A 44 -31.46 -9.00 -94.48
CA GLN A 44 -30.97 -9.46 -93.18
C GLN A 44 -29.44 -9.53 -93.17
N ARG A 45 -28.81 -8.80 -92.25
CA ARG A 45 -27.37 -8.90 -91.95
C ARG A 45 -27.17 -9.28 -90.49
N VAL A 46 -26.19 -10.14 -90.24
CA VAL A 46 -25.85 -10.65 -88.90
C VAL A 46 -24.46 -10.18 -88.54
N TYR A 47 -24.33 -9.50 -87.41
CA TYR A 47 -23.06 -9.00 -86.88
C TYR A 47 -22.61 -9.85 -85.67
N GLU A 48 -21.30 -10.01 -85.49
CA GLU A 48 -20.72 -10.61 -84.30
C GLU A 48 -20.48 -9.51 -83.25
N GLY A 49 -21.32 -9.46 -82.22
CA GLY A 49 -21.23 -8.50 -81.13
C GLY A 49 -21.95 -7.17 -81.37
N TYR A 50 -22.27 -6.49 -80.26
CA TYR A 50 -23.01 -5.21 -80.26
C TYR A 50 -22.21 -4.03 -80.85
N GLU A 51 -20.87 -4.02 -80.69
CA GLU A 51 -20.03 -2.92 -81.19
C GLU A 51 -20.01 -2.83 -82.73
N ALA A 52 -20.02 -3.98 -83.41
CA ALA A 52 -20.03 -4.04 -84.88
C ALA A 52 -21.36 -3.53 -85.47
N ALA A 53 -22.49 -3.84 -84.81
CA ALA A 53 -23.81 -3.37 -85.23
C ALA A 53 -23.95 -1.84 -85.10
N LEU A 54 -23.47 -1.26 -84.00
CA LEU A 54 -23.57 0.19 -83.76
C LEU A 54 -22.60 1.02 -84.64
N GLY A 55 -21.40 0.50 -84.93
CA GLY A 55 -20.39 1.21 -85.74
C GLY A 55 -20.77 1.41 -87.22
N SER A 56 -21.57 0.51 -87.80
CA SER A 56 -22.04 0.65 -89.19
C SER A 56 -23.16 1.70 -89.33
N SER A 57 -24.02 1.82 -88.31
CA SER A 57 -25.15 2.76 -88.34
C SER A 57 -24.70 4.23 -88.31
N MET A 58 -23.54 4.52 -87.70
CA MET A 58 -22.96 5.89 -87.66
C MET A 58 -22.27 6.32 -88.97
N ARG A 59 -21.82 5.40 -89.83
CA ARG A 59 -21.11 5.76 -91.09
C ARG A 59 -22.02 6.29 -92.19
N HIS A 60 -23.33 6.02 -92.12
CA HIS A 60 -24.30 6.48 -93.12
C HIS A 60 -24.74 7.94 -92.93
N SER A 61 -24.42 8.57 -91.80
CA SER A 61 -24.87 9.94 -91.47
C SER A 61 -23.94 11.07 -91.97
N ARG A 62 -22.83 10.78 -92.65
CA ARG A 62 -21.74 11.76 -92.93
C ARG A 62 -21.33 11.91 -94.41
N ARG A 63 -22.27 11.76 -95.35
CA ARG A 63 -22.04 12.06 -96.79
C ARG A 63 -23.17 12.90 -97.38
N ALA A 64 -23.05 14.23 -97.27
CA ALA A 64 -23.71 15.19 -98.16
C ALA A 64 -23.07 16.56 -97.94
N ASP A 65 -22.08 16.91 -98.76
CA ASP A 65 -21.70 18.28 -99.11
C ASP A 65 -20.55 18.16 -100.13
N ASP A 66 -20.87 18.20 -101.43
CA ASP A 66 -19.93 18.60 -102.49
C ASP A 66 -20.66 18.93 -103.82
N GLU A 67 -20.34 20.13 -104.31
CA GLU A 67 -20.32 20.64 -105.69
C GLU A 67 -21.59 21.20 -106.37
N ASP A 68 -21.64 22.54 -106.36
CA ASP A 68 -22.12 23.41 -107.43
C ASP A 68 -21.32 23.18 -108.74
N SER A 69 -22.02 23.02 -109.86
CA SER A 69 -21.56 23.47 -111.19
C SER A 69 -22.72 23.47 -112.17
N GLU A 70 -23.30 24.66 -112.34
CA GLU A 70 -24.14 25.01 -113.48
C GLU A 70 -23.32 24.89 -114.78
N SER A 71 -23.75 24.01 -115.68
CA SER A 71 -23.42 24.11 -117.11
C SER A 71 -24.70 24.02 -117.95
N MET A 72 -25.04 25.14 -118.57
CA MET A 72 -25.49 25.27 -119.96
C MET A 72 -26.21 24.06 -120.61
N GLY A 73 -27.50 24.24 -120.90
CA GLY A 73 -28.12 23.69 -122.10
C GLY A 73 -28.64 22.26 -122.02
N ALA A 74 -29.80 22.07 -121.36
CA ALA A 74 -30.72 20.99 -121.71
C ALA A 74 -32.15 21.36 -121.30
N SER A 75 -32.94 21.92 -122.24
CA SER A 75 -34.39 22.00 -122.10
C SER A 75 -34.99 20.60 -122.17
N GLY A 76 -35.47 20.10 -121.03
CA GLY A 76 -36.22 18.85 -120.91
C GLY A 76 -37.00 18.81 -119.59
N PRO A 77 -38.12 18.08 -119.51
CA PRO A 77 -39.08 18.11 -118.38
C PRO A 77 -38.54 17.53 -117.05
N ASP A 78 -37.29 17.07 -117.03
CA ASP A 78 -36.66 16.38 -115.89
C ASP A 78 -35.81 17.30 -114.98
N ALA A 79 -35.63 18.57 -115.38
CA ALA A 79 -34.90 19.56 -114.58
C ALA A 79 -35.72 20.08 -113.38
N GLU A 80 -37.06 20.17 -113.50
CA GLU A 80 -37.91 20.57 -112.37
C GLU A 80 -38.11 19.44 -111.35
N ALA A 81 -38.11 18.18 -111.80
CA ALA A 81 -38.21 17.01 -110.93
C ALA A 81 -36.98 16.90 -110.02
N ARG A 82 -35.77 17.05 -110.57
CA ARG A 82 -34.52 17.03 -109.80
C ARG A 82 -34.34 18.26 -108.90
N LYS A 83 -34.92 19.42 -109.26
CA LYS A 83 -34.93 20.61 -108.41
C LYS A 83 -35.91 20.47 -107.23
N ARG A 84 -37.04 19.76 -107.42
CA ARG A 84 -37.95 19.39 -106.33
C ARG A 84 -37.37 18.29 -105.45
N GLU A 85 -36.75 17.24 -105.99
CA GLU A 85 -36.13 16.17 -105.21
C GLU A 85 -34.98 16.67 -104.32
N ARG A 86 -34.09 17.55 -104.81
CA ARG A 86 -33.03 18.14 -103.97
C ARG A 86 -33.54 19.05 -102.87
N LEU A 87 -34.72 19.67 -103.03
CA LEU A 87 -35.41 20.41 -101.98
C LEU A 87 -36.12 19.49 -100.97
N ILE A 88 -36.37 18.22 -101.33
CA ILE A 88 -37.07 17.25 -100.48
C ILE A 88 -36.06 16.39 -99.67
N GLU A 89 -34.88 16.10 -100.22
CA GLU A 89 -33.88 15.23 -99.56
C GLU A 89 -32.81 15.98 -98.73
N GLY A 90 -32.77 17.31 -98.78
CA GLY A 90 -31.82 18.12 -98.01
C GLY A 90 -32.44 18.80 -96.80
N ARG A 91 -32.06 18.36 -95.59
CA ARG A 91 -32.15 19.10 -94.31
C ARG A 91 -33.51 19.29 -93.63
N PHE A 92 -34.43 18.33 -93.68
CA PHE A 92 -35.67 18.41 -92.88
C PHE A 92 -35.61 17.77 -91.50
N PHE A 93 -34.45 17.26 -91.06
CA PHE A 93 -34.34 16.66 -89.72
C PHE A 93 -33.02 16.95 -89.01
N GLU A 94 -32.38 18.09 -89.29
CA GLU A 94 -31.57 18.70 -88.24
C GLU A 94 -32.52 19.54 -87.41
N VAL A 95 -33.04 18.92 -86.34
CA VAL A 95 -33.84 19.61 -85.33
C VAL A 95 -32.97 19.74 -84.08
N PRO A 96 -31.98 20.66 -84.04
CA PRO A 96 -31.06 20.81 -82.91
C PRO A 96 -31.80 20.93 -81.57
N ILE A 97 -32.97 21.57 -81.59
CA ILE A 97 -33.81 21.76 -80.41
C ILE A 97 -34.44 20.43 -79.95
N LEU A 98 -34.88 19.58 -80.87
CA LEU A 98 -35.40 18.25 -80.53
C LEU A 98 -34.28 17.30 -80.09
N CYS A 99 -33.12 17.35 -80.77
CA CYS A 99 -31.93 16.62 -80.35
C CYS A 99 -31.47 17.08 -78.96
N HIS A 100 -31.47 18.39 -78.68
CA HIS A 100 -31.18 18.95 -77.36
C HIS A 100 -32.22 18.53 -76.31
N ASN A 101 -33.51 18.52 -76.64
CA ASN A 101 -34.57 18.05 -75.74
C ASN A 101 -34.43 16.56 -75.44
N ILE A 102 -34.09 15.74 -76.45
CA ILE A 102 -33.79 14.32 -76.27
C ILE A 102 -32.53 14.16 -75.42
N ASP A 103 -31.46 14.91 -75.68
CA ASP A 103 -30.24 14.90 -74.88
C ASP A 103 -30.50 15.32 -73.42
N LEU A 104 -31.41 16.27 -73.17
CA LEU A 104 -31.84 16.65 -71.83
C LEU A 104 -32.59 15.52 -71.14
N VAL A 105 -33.50 14.84 -71.85
CA VAL A 105 -34.21 13.66 -71.32
C VAL A 105 -33.23 12.52 -71.05
N VAL A 106 -32.28 12.28 -71.94
CA VAL A 106 -31.21 11.28 -71.76
C VAL A 106 -30.35 11.63 -70.56
N LYS A 107 -29.91 12.89 -70.40
CA LYS A 107 -29.15 13.34 -69.23
C LYS A 107 -29.95 13.22 -67.93
N SER A 108 -31.23 13.63 -67.94
CA SER A 108 -32.11 13.53 -66.77
C SER A 108 -32.32 12.07 -66.35
N THR A 109 -32.54 11.17 -67.32
CA THR A 109 -32.70 9.74 -67.06
C THR A 109 -31.38 9.09 -66.64
N GLU A 110 -30.24 9.50 -67.22
CA GLU A 110 -28.90 9.06 -66.81
C GLU A 110 -28.57 9.48 -65.37
N ASP A 111 -28.91 10.72 -64.99
CA ASP A 111 -28.73 11.21 -63.62
C ASP A 111 -29.67 10.53 -62.62
N GLU A 112 -30.89 10.20 -63.04
CA GLU A 112 -31.84 9.42 -62.24
C GLU A 112 -31.35 7.97 -62.04
N ILE A 113 -30.83 7.32 -63.10
CA ILE A 113 -30.20 6.00 -63.02
C ILE A 113 -29.01 6.03 -62.06
N ARG A 114 -28.13 7.03 -62.17
CA ARG A 114 -26.98 7.19 -61.25
C ARG A 114 -27.42 7.43 -59.81
N ARG A 115 -28.50 8.18 -59.59
CA ARG A 115 -29.05 8.41 -58.24
C ARG A 115 -29.60 7.11 -57.66
N LEU A 116 -30.35 6.36 -58.45
CA LEU A 116 -30.92 5.06 -58.03
C LEU A 116 -29.81 4.03 -57.77
N ASP A 117 -28.79 3.94 -58.61
CA ASP A 117 -27.62 3.06 -58.41
C ASP A 117 -26.87 3.41 -57.11
N ARG A 118 -26.62 4.71 -56.84
CA ARG A 118 -26.04 5.13 -55.55
C ARG A 118 -26.94 4.79 -54.36
N GLY A 119 -28.25 4.95 -54.52
CA GLY A 119 -29.23 4.57 -53.49
C GLY A 119 -29.22 3.07 -53.22
N ALA A 120 -29.22 2.26 -54.28
CA ALA A 120 -29.15 0.80 -54.19
C ALA A 120 -27.87 0.34 -53.50
N ARG A 121 -26.70 0.88 -53.89
CA ARG A 121 -25.41 0.55 -53.23
C ARG A 121 -25.38 0.95 -51.77
N TYR A 122 -25.90 2.12 -51.41
CA TYR A 122 -26.00 2.52 -50.01
C TYR A 122 -26.87 1.56 -49.19
N GLU A 123 -27.98 1.10 -49.77
CA GLU A 123 -28.85 0.12 -49.12
C GLU A 123 -28.20 -1.27 -49.05
N GLU A 124 -27.43 -1.68 -50.06
CA GLU A 124 -26.63 -2.92 -50.04
C GLU A 124 -25.53 -2.88 -48.96
N ASP A 125 -24.75 -1.80 -48.90
CA ASP A 125 -23.73 -1.61 -47.86
C ASP A 125 -24.36 -1.57 -46.45
N ARG A 126 -25.54 -0.93 -46.34
CA ARG A 126 -26.31 -0.89 -45.08
C ARG A 126 -26.82 -2.28 -44.70
N ALA A 127 -27.30 -3.06 -45.65
CA ALA A 127 -27.74 -4.43 -45.41
C ALA A 127 -26.57 -5.31 -44.95
N ALA A 128 -25.43 -5.25 -45.63
CA ALA A 128 -24.21 -5.98 -45.24
C ALA A 128 -23.71 -5.56 -43.83
N GLY A 129 -23.76 -4.26 -43.52
CA GLY A 129 -23.42 -3.76 -42.18
C GLY A 129 -24.37 -4.27 -41.08
N LEU A 130 -25.67 -4.34 -41.37
CA LEU A 130 -26.67 -4.91 -40.47
C LEU A 130 -26.51 -6.43 -40.33
N GLU A 131 -26.16 -7.15 -41.39
CA GLU A 131 -25.90 -8.59 -41.34
C GLU A 131 -24.72 -8.92 -40.42
N HIS A 132 -23.59 -8.21 -40.54
CA HIS A 132 -22.47 -8.37 -39.63
C HIS A 132 -22.79 -8.02 -38.18
N GLU A 133 -23.62 -6.99 -37.96
CA GLU A 133 -24.05 -6.63 -36.60
C GLU A 133 -25.00 -7.68 -36.02
N ILE A 134 -25.89 -8.27 -36.83
CA ILE A 134 -26.74 -9.39 -36.42
C ILE A 134 -25.89 -10.60 -36.02
N GLU A 135 -24.88 -10.95 -36.82
CA GLU A 135 -23.95 -12.06 -36.53
C GLU A 135 -23.19 -11.82 -35.21
N ARG A 136 -22.61 -10.62 -35.06
CA ARG A 136 -21.92 -10.23 -33.82
C ARG A 136 -22.84 -10.27 -32.61
N LEU A 137 -24.06 -9.76 -32.73
CA LEU A 137 -25.05 -9.78 -31.65
C LEU A 137 -25.51 -11.21 -31.34
N SER A 138 -25.64 -12.08 -32.34
CA SER A 138 -26.00 -13.48 -32.10
C SER A 138 -24.94 -14.23 -31.30
N GLU A 139 -23.65 -13.99 -31.55
CA GLU A 139 -22.57 -14.58 -30.75
C GLU A 139 -22.59 -14.11 -29.29
N VAL A 140 -22.89 -12.83 -29.06
CA VAL A 140 -23.02 -12.27 -27.71
C VAL A 140 -24.22 -12.88 -26.98
N VAL A 141 -25.35 -13.06 -27.66
CA VAL A 141 -26.55 -13.68 -27.10
C VAL A 141 -26.29 -15.15 -26.76
N GLU A 142 -25.57 -15.89 -27.61
CA GLU A 142 -25.25 -17.29 -27.36
C GLU A 142 -24.34 -17.45 -26.13
N LYS A 143 -23.30 -16.62 -25.99
CA LYS A 143 -22.44 -16.59 -24.80
C LYS A 143 -23.23 -16.22 -23.54
N ALA A 144 -24.06 -15.18 -23.62
CA ALA A 144 -24.87 -14.76 -22.49
C ALA A 144 -25.92 -15.82 -22.08
N ALA A 145 -26.47 -16.57 -23.04
CA ALA A 145 -27.37 -17.68 -22.74
C ALA A 145 -26.67 -18.81 -21.99
N PHE A 146 -25.44 -19.15 -22.39
CA PHE A 146 -24.60 -20.11 -21.68
C PHE A 146 -24.32 -19.66 -20.23
N ASP A 147 -23.90 -18.40 -20.05
CA ASP A 147 -23.64 -17.84 -18.72
C ASP A 147 -24.90 -17.86 -17.83
N VAL A 148 -26.08 -17.59 -18.41
CA VAL A 148 -27.37 -17.65 -17.71
C VAL A 148 -27.70 -19.08 -17.27
N ASP A 149 -27.49 -20.07 -18.13
CA ASP A 149 -27.75 -21.48 -17.80
C ASP A 149 -26.82 -21.95 -16.67
N GLU A 150 -25.54 -21.57 -16.71
CA GLU A 150 -24.56 -21.90 -15.66
C GLU A 150 -24.92 -21.24 -14.30
N LEU A 151 -25.27 -19.95 -14.32
CA LEU A 151 -25.71 -19.23 -13.11
C LEU A 151 -27.03 -19.79 -12.56
N THR A 152 -27.95 -20.21 -13.43
CA THR A 152 -29.22 -20.82 -13.02
C THR A 152 -28.98 -22.16 -12.32
N ALA A 153 -28.07 -22.99 -12.84
CA ALA A 153 -27.67 -24.23 -12.19
C ALA A 153 -27.05 -23.98 -10.79
N ALA A 154 -26.19 -22.95 -10.66
CA ALA A 154 -25.62 -22.56 -9.37
C ALA A 154 -26.70 -22.09 -8.38
N LEU A 155 -27.65 -21.27 -8.83
CA LEU A 155 -28.78 -20.84 -8.00
C LEU A 155 -29.65 -22.01 -7.52
N ASP A 156 -29.90 -22.99 -8.38
CA ASP A 156 -30.64 -24.20 -8.01
C ASP A 156 -29.91 -25.01 -6.92
N LEU A 157 -28.57 -25.03 -6.94
CA LEU A 157 -27.77 -25.67 -5.88
C LEU A 157 -27.83 -24.88 -4.57
N ILE A 158 -27.77 -23.54 -4.63
CA ILE A 158 -27.92 -22.69 -3.44
C ILE A 158 -29.31 -22.86 -2.83
N THR A 159 -30.37 -22.89 -3.63
CA THR A 159 -31.73 -23.08 -3.11
C THR A 159 -31.92 -24.47 -2.49
N GLN A 160 -31.31 -25.51 -3.07
CA GLN A 160 -31.25 -26.85 -2.46
C GLN A 160 -30.55 -26.80 -1.10
N PHE A 161 -29.39 -26.14 -1.03
CA PHE A 161 -28.64 -25.96 0.22
C PHE A 161 -29.44 -25.19 1.26
N GLU A 162 -30.05 -24.05 0.90
CA GLU A 162 -30.90 -23.27 1.80
C GLU A 162 -32.08 -24.08 2.33
N SER A 163 -32.70 -24.89 1.46
CA SER A 163 -33.80 -25.76 1.87
C SER A 163 -33.34 -26.82 2.89
N ALA A 164 -32.14 -27.36 2.70
CA ALA A 164 -31.54 -28.33 3.61
C ALA A 164 -31.12 -27.69 4.94
N LEU A 165 -30.65 -26.44 4.90
CA LEU A 165 -30.35 -25.61 6.08
C LEU A 165 -31.63 -25.32 6.88
N LYS A 166 -32.71 -24.86 6.23
CA LYS A 166 -34.01 -24.56 6.86
C LYS A 166 -34.67 -25.79 7.48
N LYS A 167 -34.48 -26.97 6.88
CA LYS A 167 -34.97 -28.25 7.42
C LYS A 167 -34.18 -28.74 8.64
N GLY A 168 -33.11 -28.06 9.03
CA GLY A 168 -32.25 -28.47 10.15
C GLY A 168 -31.38 -29.70 9.86
N SER A 169 -31.35 -30.19 8.62
CA SER A 169 -30.61 -31.39 8.23
C SER A 169 -29.09 -31.19 8.24
N ILE A 170 -28.63 -29.93 8.19
CA ILE A 170 -27.21 -29.54 8.24
C ILE A 170 -26.85 -29.02 9.65
N GLY A 171 -27.82 -28.98 10.57
CA GLY A 171 -27.65 -28.40 11.90
C GLY A 171 -26.54 -29.10 12.69
N SER A 172 -25.42 -28.39 12.84
CA SER A 172 -24.26 -28.73 13.70
C SER A 172 -23.27 -29.79 13.19
N ASN A 173 -23.49 -30.47 12.07
CA ASN A 173 -22.55 -31.51 11.59
C ASN A 173 -21.52 -30.96 10.59
N PRO A 174 -20.21 -30.88 10.93
CA PRO A 174 -19.17 -30.36 10.05
C PRO A 174 -19.01 -31.16 8.75
N GLU A 175 -19.18 -32.48 8.82
CA GLU A 175 -19.03 -33.41 7.69
C GLU A 175 -20.08 -33.17 6.58
N SER A 176 -21.31 -32.81 6.97
CA SER A 176 -22.37 -32.46 6.03
C SER A 176 -22.03 -31.16 5.29
N CYS A 177 -21.41 -30.20 5.96
CA CYS A 177 -20.90 -28.98 5.31
C CYS A 177 -19.78 -29.30 4.31
N SER A 178 -18.78 -30.10 4.71
CA SER A 178 -17.70 -30.53 3.83
C SER A 178 -18.25 -31.23 2.57
N SER A 179 -19.31 -32.03 2.70
CA SER A 179 -19.99 -32.66 1.55
C SER A 179 -20.69 -31.67 0.60
N TRP A 180 -21.29 -30.60 1.14
CA TRP A 180 -21.90 -29.55 0.31
C TRP A 180 -20.86 -28.69 -0.37
N LEU A 181 -19.79 -28.32 0.33
CA LEU A 181 -18.68 -27.55 -0.22
C LEU A 181 -17.99 -28.28 -1.37
N THR A 182 -17.72 -29.58 -1.21
CA THR A 182 -17.15 -30.41 -2.28
C THR A 182 -18.10 -30.57 -3.47
N ARG A 183 -19.41 -30.72 -3.23
CA ARG A 183 -20.42 -30.82 -4.29
C ARG A 183 -20.48 -29.55 -5.13
N ILE A 184 -20.52 -28.39 -4.49
CA ILE A 184 -20.67 -27.10 -5.17
C ILE A 184 -19.39 -26.73 -5.90
N ARG A 185 -18.23 -26.99 -5.31
CA ARG A 185 -16.95 -26.88 -6.02
C ARG A 185 -16.92 -27.70 -7.31
N ARG A 186 -17.44 -28.93 -7.28
CA ARG A 186 -17.44 -29.80 -8.46
C ARG A 186 -18.42 -29.30 -9.54
N GLU A 187 -19.60 -28.84 -9.12
CA GLU A 187 -20.68 -28.47 -10.03
C GLU A 187 -20.59 -27.02 -10.53
N CYS A 188 -19.80 -26.17 -9.86
CA CYS A 188 -19.60 -24.76 -10.17
C CYS A 188 -18.12 -24.41 -10.42
N ALA A 189 -17.32 -25.35 -10.93
CA ALA A 189 -15.87 -25.18 -11.07
C ALA A 189 -15.48 -24.05 -12.04
N ASP A 190 -16.30 -23.79 -13.06
CA ASP A 190 -16.00 -22.84 -14.13
C ASP A 190 -16.46 -21.40 -13.79
N LEU A 191 -17.16 -21.21 -12.67
CA LEU A 191 -17.64 -19.91 -12.21
C LEU A 191 -16.50 -19.07 -11.62
N GLN A 192 -16.31 -17.86 -12.17
CA GLN A 192 -15.35 -16.88 -11.66
C GLN A 192 -15.61 -16.50 -10.18
N GLU A 193 -16.88 -16.48 -9.75
CA GLU A 193 -17.30 -16.10 -8.40
C GLU A 193 -17.35 -17.28 -7.42
N LEU A 194 -16.78 -18.43 -7.77
CA LEU A 194 -16.75 -19.62 -6.93
C LEU A 194 -16.22 -19.35 -5.51
N PRO A 195 -15.15 -18.54 -5.28
CA PRO A 195 -14.68 -18.25 -3.93
C PRO A 195 -15.73 -17.57 -3.05
N ALA A 196 -16.43 -16.59 -3.60
CA ALA A 196 -17.50 -15.87 -2.90
C ALA A 196 -18.69 -16.78 -2.60
N LEU A 197 -19.04 -17.65 -3.56
CA LEU A 197 -20.11 -18.64 -3.39
C LEU A 197 -19.79 -19.65 -2.29
N LEU A 198 -18.59 -20.23 -2.29
CA LEU A 198 -18.15 -21.18 -1.26
C LEU A 198 -18.16 -20.54 0.13
N ALA A 199 -17.67 -19.31 0.24
CA ALA A 199 -17.71 -18.55 1.49
C ALA A 199 -19.15 -18.27 1.95
N ALA A 200 -20.05 -17.89 1.03
CA ALA A 200 -21.46 -17.62 1.35
C ALA A 200 -22.21 -18.84 1.89
N ILE A 201 -21.84 -20.04 1.45
CA ILE A 201 -22.47 -21.30 1.86
C ILE A 201 -21.93 -21.79 3.20
N ALA A 202 -20.62 -21.68 3.40
CA ALA A 202 -20.00 -22.04 4.67
C ALA A 202 -20.30 -21.03 5.79
N ARG A 203 -20.53 -19.76 5.46
CA ARG A 203 -20.83 -18.67 6.42
C ARG A 203 -21.96 -18.97 7.40
N PRO A 204 -23.22 -19.27 7.01
CA PRO A 204 -24.30 -19.50 7.96
C PRO A 204 -24.03 -20.66 8.92
N LEU A 205 -23.24 -21.65 8.46
CA LEU A 205 -22.84 -22.79 9.28
C LEU A 205 -21.75 -22.40 10.26
N LEU A 206 -20.74 -21.66 9.82
CA LEU A 206 -19.72 -21.13 10.72
C LEU A 206 -20.32 -20.18 11.75
N ASP A 207 -21.20 -19.26 11.33
CA ASP A 207 -21.93 -18.37 12.22
C ASP A 207 -22.70 -19.19 13.28
N SER A 208 -23.41 -20.24 12.87
CA SER A 208 -24.11 -21.13 13.81
C SER A 208 -23.17 -21.83 14.79
N LEU A 209 -21.99 -22.27 14.35
CA LEU A 209 -20.99 -22.90 15.21
C LEU A 209 -20.39 -21.90 16.20
N LEU A 210 -20.13 -20.66 15.75
CA LEU A 210 -19.46 -19.63 16.54
C LEU A 210 -20.42 -18.79 17.39
N THR A 211 -21.74 -18.89 17.25
CA THR A 211 -22.73 -18.09 18.02
C THR A 211 -22.49 -18.09 19.53
N ASN A 212 -22.12 -19.24 20.10
CA ASN A 212 -21.89 -19.39 21.55
C ASN A 212 -20.41 -19.41 21.92
N TRP A 213 -19.52 -19.13 20.97
CA TRP A 213 -18.10 -19.17 21.21
C TRP A 213 -17.66 -17.98 22.08
N LYS A 214 -16.91 -18.28 23.15
CA LYS A 214 -16.21 -17.31 23.97
C LYS A 214 -14.70 -17.47 23.78
N PRO A 215 -14.05 -16.64 22.95
CA PRO A 215 -12.65 -16.81 22.58
C PRO A 215 -11.70 -16.85 23.78
N LEU A 216 -11.89 -15.98 24.78
CA LEU A 216 -11.01 -15.91 25.96
C LEU A 216 -11.12 -17.11 26.91
N SER A 217 -12.21 -17.88 26.84
CA SER A 217 -12.40 -19.07 27.69
C SER A 217 -12.00 -20.36 26.97
N ASN A 218 -12.32 -20.47 25.68
CA ASN A 218 -12.04 -21.64 24.86
C ASN A 218 -11.33 -21.21 23.57
N PRO A 219 -10.02 -20.97 23.59
CA PRO A 219 -9.28 -20.41 22.45
C PRO A 219 -9.29 -21.33 21.23
N THR A 220 -9.34 -22.66 21.41
CA THR A 220 -9.23 -23.65 20.32
C THR A 220 -10.57 -24.08 19.71
N TYR A 221 -11.69 -23.54 20.18
CA TYR A 221 -13.01 -23.96 19.71
C TYR A 221 -13.22 -23.59 18.24
N GLY A 222 -13.66 -24.56 17.43
CA GLY A 222 -13.85 -24.38 15.98
C GLY A 222 -12.57 -24.46 15.14
N LEU A 223 -11.39 -24.49 15.75
CA LEU A 223 -10.10 -24.55 15.04
C LEU A 223 -9.96 -25.80 14.17
N ALA A 224 -10.40 -26.97 14.67
CA ALA A 224 -10.32 -28.24 13.94
C ALA A 224 -11.21 -28.22 12.68
N VAL A 225 -12.43 -27.69 12.80
CA VAL A 225 -13.38 -27.57 11.68
C VAL A 225 -12.83 -26.62 10.62
N LEU A 226 -12.27 -25.47 11.03
CA LEU A 226 -11.70 -24.53 10.08
C LEU A 226 -10.41 -25.03 9.41
N LYS A 227 -9.61 -25.86 10.11
CA LYS A 227 -8.47 -26.57 9.49
C LYS A 227 -8.94 -27.52 8.38
N GLU A 228 -9.98 -28.29 8.64
CA GLU A 228 -10.57 -29.18 7.64
C GLU A 228 -11.13 -28.36 6.47
N TRP A 229 -11.91 -27.31 6.75
CA TRP A 229 -12.50 -26.47 5.72
C TRP A 229 -11.46 -25.72 4.89
N ARG A 230 -10.31 -25.35 5.46
CA ARG A 230 -9.19 -24.80 4.68
C ARG A 230 -8.74 -25.77 3.58
N SER A 231 -8.64 -27.06 3.89
CA SER A 231 -8.30 -28.07 2.89
C SER A 231 -9.42 -28.34 1.88
N VAL A 232 -10.69 -28.25 2.32
CA VAL A 232 -11.86 -28.48 1.45
C VAL A 232 -12.11 -27.30 0.52
N LEU A 233 -11.82 -26.08 0.98
CA LEU A 233 -11.97 -24.83 0.23
C LEU A 233 -10.88 -24.64 -0.81
N ASP A 234 -9.64 -25.11 -0.57
CA ASP A 234 -8.43 -25.03 -1.44
C ASP A 234 -8.41 -23.77 -2.33
N ASP A 235 -8.78 -22.63 -1.73
CA ASP A 235 -8.87 -21.30 -2.31
C ASP A 235 -8.71 -20.30 -1.17
N ASP A 236 -7.62 -19.53 -1.21
CA ASP A 236 -7.26 -18.62 -0.12
C ASP A 236 -8.25 -17.46 -0.01
N GLY A 237 -8.86 -17.02 -1.12
CA GLY A 237 -9.83 -15.93 -1.15
C GLY A 237 -11.14 -16.29 -0.47
N ALA A 238 -11.68 -17.47 -0.75
CA ALA A 238 -12.90 -17.99 -0.12
C ALA A 238 -12.72 -18.11 1.41
N PHE A 239 -11.57 -18.63 1.82
CA PHE A 239 -11.24 -18.80 3.23
C PHE A 239 -11.06 -17.45 3.93
N GLU A 240 -10.40 -16.48 3.28
CA GLU A 240 -10.26 -15.12 3.81
C GLU A 240 -11.61 -14.41 3.98
N ILE A 241 -12.50 -14.48 2.97
CA ILE A 241 -13.86 -13.91 3.05
C ILE A 241 -14.61 -14.52 4.23
N LEU A 242 -14.52 -15.84 4.41
CA LEU A 242 -15.19 -16.55 5.51
C LEU A 242 -14.65 -16.12 6.89
N LEU A 243 -13.33 -16.00 7.05
CA LEU A 243 -12.73 -15.49 8.27
C LEU A 243 -13.15 -14.04 8.55
N ARG A 244 -13.12 -13.16 7.55
CA ARG A 244 -13.51 -11.74 7.69
C ARG A 244 -14.99 -11.55 8.02
N THR A 245 -15.86 -12.40 7.50
CA THR A 245 -17.32 -12.26 7.66
C THR A 245 -17.89 -12.91 8.91
N SER A 246 -17.28 -13.99 9.41
CA SER A 246 -17.87 -14.82 10.48
C SER A 246 -16.96 -14.89 11.72
N TRP A 247 -15.66 -15.11 11.54
CA TRP A 247 -14.70 -15.26 12.64
C TRP A 247 -14.27 -13.91 13.23
N LEU A 248 -13.85 -12.96 12.36
CA LEU A 248 -13.37 -11.63 12.75
C LEU A 248 -14.40 -10.85 13.59
N PRO A 249 -15.72 -10.85 13.28
CA PRO A 249 -16.71 -10.17 14.12
C PRO A 249 -16.76 -10.69 15.56
N GLN A 250 -16.55 -12.00 15.79
CA GLN A 250 -16.54 -12.58 17.12
C GLN A 250 -15.31 -12.13 17.92
N ILE A 251 -14.13 -12.15 17.29
CA ILE A 251 -12.90 -11.64 17.90
C ILE A 251 -12.99 -10.14 18.14
N ARG A 252 -13.50 -9.37 17.18
CA ARG A 252 -13.73 -7.93 17.34
C ARG A 252 -14.62 -7.65 18.54
N ARG A 253 -15.77 -8.33 18.65
CA ARG A 253 -16.66 -8.21 19.81
C ARG A 253 -15.92 -8.55 21.12
N CYS A 254 -15.19 -9.65 21.14
CA CYS A 254 -14.40 -10.09 22.28
C CYS A 254 -13.39 -9.02 22.72
N VAL A 255 -12.58 -8.51 21.79
CA VAL A 255 -11.53 -7.51 22.04
C VAL A 255 -12.12 -6.17 22.50
N THR A 256 -13.26 -5.75 21.94
CA THR A 256 -13.89 -4.48 22.28
C THR A 256 -14.67 -4.53 23.60
N SER A 257 -15.38 -5.62 23.89
CA SER A 257 -16.37 -5.67 24.99
C SER A 257 -15.97 -6.52 26.19
N GLU A 258 -15.18 -7.58 26.01
CA GLU A 258 -14.90 -8.57 27.06
C GLU A 258 -13.43 -8.57 27.49
N TRP A 259 -12.51 -8.26 26.59
CA TRP A 259 -11.08 -8.29 26.87
C TRP A 259 -10.64 -7.10 27.74
N ASP A 260 -10.01 -7.43 28.86
CA ASP A 260 -9.27 -6.50 29.71
C ASP A 260 -7.79 -6.46 29.28
N PRO A 261 -7.28 -5.30 28.83
CA PRO A 261 -5.88 -5.13 28.43
C PRO A 261 -4.85 -5.48 29.50
N HIS A 262 -5.21 -5.45 30.79
CA HIS A 262 -4.30 -5.83 31.88
C HIS A 262 -4.04 -7.35 31.93
N ASP A 263 -4.93 -8.17 31.37
CA ASP A 263 -4.79 -9.63 31.26
C ASP A 263 -4.53 -10.00 29.79
N CYS A 264 -3.33 -9.68 29.30
CA CYS A 264 -2.95 -9.86 27.91
C CYS A 264 -2.84 -11.36 27.50
N GLU A 265 -2.44 -12.23 28.43
CA GLU A 265 -2.17 -13.66 28.21
C GLU A 265 -3.35 -14.41 27.58
N ARG A 266 -4.58 -14.07 28.00
CA ARG A 266 -5.79 -14.74 27.47
C ARG A 266 -5.98 -14.49 25.99
N LEU A 267 -5.75 -13.26 25.53
CA LEU A 267 -5.90 -12.91 24.12
C LEU A 267 -4.70 -13.42 23.30
N LEU A 268 -3.49 -13.37 23.87
CA LEU A 268 -2.29 -13.93 23.25
C LEU A 268 -2.45 -15.42 22.97
N THR A 269 -2.98 -16.20 23.94
CA THR A 269 -3.26 -17.63 23.76
C THR A 269 -4.21 -17.90 22.58
N VAL A 270 -5.22 -17.04 22.39
CA VAL A 270 -6.10 -17.11 21.21
C VAL A 270 -5.25 -16.89 19.95
N PHE A 271 -4.49 -15.79 19.88
CA PHE A 271 -3.71 -15.49 18.68
C PHE A 271 -2.70 -16.58 18.34
N GLU A 272 -1.98 -17.12 19.33
CA GLU A 272 -1.04 -18.24 19.13
C GLU A 272 -1.73 -19.48 18.55
N SER A 273 -2.93 -19.81 19.05
CA SER A 273 -3.68 -20.97 18.56
C SER A 273 -4.20 -20.81 17.12
N TRP A 274 -4.54 -19.58 16.72
CA TRP A 274 -5.12 -19.27 15.41
C TRP A 274 -4.09 -18.79 14.38
N GLN A 275 -2.88 -18.39 14.78
CA GLN A 275 -1.87 -17.79 13.91
C GLN A 275 -1.60 -18.60 12.63
N SER A 276 -1.53 -19.93 12.73
CA SER A 276 -1.29 -20.82 11.58
C SER A 276 -2.39 -20.78 10.49
N LEU A 277 -3.57 -20.29 10.82
CA LEU A 277 -4.73 -20.19 9.92
C LEU A 277 -4.98 -18.78 9.41
N LEU A 278 -4.44 -17.76 10.05
CA LEU A 278 -4.79 -16.37 9.71
C LEU A 278 -3.90 -15.87 8.55
N PRO A 279 -4.49 -15.22 7.54
CA PRO A 279 -3.72 -14.42 6.59
C PRO A 279 -2.92 -13.32 7.31
N ASP A 280 -1.70 -13.06 6.86
CA ASP A 280 -0.82 -12.06 7.47
C ASP A 280 -1.44 -10.66 7.48
N ASP A 281 -2.13 -10.29 6.41
CA ASP A 281 -2.84 -9.00 6.29
C ASP A 281 -3.91 -8.83 7.38
N LEU A 282 -4.76 -9.85 7.55
CA LEU A 282 -5.82 -9.88 8.57
C LEU A 282 -5.23 -9.78 9.99
N LEU A 283 -4.14 -10.49 10.26
CA LEU A 283 -3.47 -10.46 11.55
C LEU A 283 -2.84 -9.09 11.83
N GLN A 284 -2.10 -8.54 10.88
CA GLN A 284 -1.34 -7.31 11.07
C GLN A 284 -2.24 -6.07 11.07
N HIS A 285 -3.10 -5.91 10.07
CA HIS A 285 -3.85 -4.68 9.87
C HIS A 285 -5.19 -4.66 10.62
N ASP A 286 -6.01 -5.70 10.49
CA ASP A 286 -7.34 -5.69 11.12
C ASP A 286 -7.30 -6.01 12.61
N LEU A 287 -6.51 -7.02 13.00
CA LEU A 287 -6.44 -7.45 14.39
C LEU A 287 -5.48 -6.57 15.20
N LEU A 288 -4.20 -6.57 14.86
CA LEU A 288 -3.17 -5.88 15.64
C LEU A 288 -3.33 -4.35 15.56
N ASP A 289 -3.22 -3.76 14.36
CA ASP A 289 -3.31 -2.31 14.20
C ASP A 289 -4.74 -1.77 14.44
N GLY A 290 -5.75 -2.46 13.92
CA GLY A 290 -7.14 -2.01 13.94
C GLY A 290 -7.85 -2.16 15.29
N LEU A 291 -7.59 -3.24 16.03
CA LEU A 291 -8.33 -3.56 17.26
C LEU A 291 -7.46 -3.50 18.50
N VAL A 292 -6.38 -4.28 18.54
CA VAL A 292 -5.54 -4.42 19.73
C VAL A 292 -4.82 -3.10 20.04
N LEU A 293 -4.19 -2.48 19.05
CA LEU A 293 -3.46 -1.22 19.24
C LEU A 293 -4.38 -0.10 19.72
N HIS A 294 -5.59 0.01 19.17
CA HIS A 294 -6.58 1.00 19.60
C HIS A 294 -6.99 0.78 21.07
N ARG A 295 -7.23 -0.48 21.47
CA ARG A 295 -7.58 -0.83 22.85
C ARG A 295 -6.41 -0.61 23.82
N LEU A 296 -5.19 -0.99 23.44
CA LEU A 296 -3.98 -0.74 24.22
C LEU A 296 -3.76 0.76 24.42
N ARG A 297 -3.90 1.57 23.36
CA ARG A 297 -3.80 3.02 23.45
C ARG A 297 -4.81 3.60 24.44
N SER A 298 -6.08 3.19 24.33
CA SER A 298 -7.12 3.63 25.27
C SER A 298 -6.83 3.21 26.71
N ALA A 299 -6.34 1.99 26.93
CA ALA A 299 -5.95 1.52 28.26
C ALA A 299 -4.76 2.31 28.82
N VAL A 300 -3.75 2.60 28.01
CA VAL A 300 -2.61 3.44 28.38
C VAL A 300 -3.04 4.88 28.67
N GLU A 301 -3.99 5.43 27.92
CA GLU A 301 -4.57 6.76 28.15
C GLU A 301 -5.40 6.81 29.45
N ALA A 302 -6.04 5.72 29.85
CA ALA A 302 -6.76 5.62 31.12
C ALA A 302 -5.84 5.30 32.32
N TRP A 303 -4.75 4.58 32.09
CA TRP A 303 -3.81 4.13 33.11
C TRP A 303 -3.19 5.30 33.87
N ASN A 304 -3.07 5.16 35.19
CA ASN A 304 -2.44 6.13 36.07
C ASN A 304 -1.31 5.49 36.89
N PRO A 305 -0.05 5.89 36.67
CA PRO A 305 1.13 5.34 37.37
C PRO A 305 1.12 5.48 38.89
N LEU A 306 0.33 6.39 39.47
CA LEU A 306 0.31 6.62 40.93
C LEU A 306 -0.73 5.77 41.66
N THR A 307 -1.79 5.35 40.99
CA THR A 307 -2.92 4.63 41.60
C THR A 307 -2.96 3.16 41.23
N ASP A 308 -2.44 2.82 40.06
CA ASP A 308 -2.58 1.48 39.51
C ASP A 308 -1.50 0.56 40.06
N THR A 309 -1.93 -0.60 40.55
CA THR A 309 -1.07 -1.57 41.24
C THR A 309 -0.32 -2.49 40.28
N VAL A 310 -0.84 -2.67 39.06
CA VAL A 310 -0.24 -3.53 38.04
C VAL A 310 0.76 -2.71 37.22
N PRO A 311 2.06 -3.09 37.19
CA PRO A 311 3.04 -2.37 36.41
C PRO A 311 2.75 -2.44 34.90
N ILE A 312 2.78 -1.30 34.22
CA ILE A 312 2.39 -1.19 32.80
C ILE A 312 3.16 -2.12 31.85
N HIS A 313 4.44 -2.37 32.12
CA HIS A 313 5.26 -3.23 31.28
C HIS A 313 4.75 -4.69 31.25
N THR A 314 4.08 -5.15 32.31
CA THR A 314 3.63 -6.56 32.43
C THR A 314 2.58 -6.93 31.40
N TRP A 315 1.75 -5.98 30.99
CA TRP A 315 0.69 -6.22 30.00
C TRP A 315 0.96 -5.57 28.64
N LEU A 316 1.90 -4.62 28.55
CA LEU A 316 2.26 -3.97 27.29
C LEU A 316 3.42 -4.68 26.56
N HIS A 317 4.47 -5.12 27.27
CA HIS A 317 5.64 -5.74 26.64
C HIS A 317 5.36 -7.08 25.95
N PRO A 318 4.43 -7.94 26.43
CA PRO A 318 4.08 -9.18 25.75
C PRO A 318 3.60 -8.99 24.30
N TRP A 319 3.14 -7.77 23.94
CA TRP A 319 2.73 -7.44 22.57
C TRP A 319 3.90 -7.07 21.64
N LEU A 320 5.09 -6.76 22.17
CA LEU A 320 6.24 -6.33 21.35
C LEU A 320 6.62 -7.33 20.25
N PRO A 321 6.66 -8.66 20.50
CA PRO A 321 6.95 -9.64 19.45
C PRO A 321 5.90 -9.65 18.32
N TRP A 322 4.62 -9.42 18.65
CA TRP A 322 3.50 -9.44 17.69
C TRP A 322 3.51 -8.25 16.75
N PHE A 323 3.87 -7.07 17.27
CA PHE A 323 3.98 -5.84 16.48
C PHE A 323 5.31 -5.71 15.72
N GLY A 324 6.20 -6.71 15.79
CA GLY A 324 7.51 -6.66 15.13
C GLY A 324 8.49 -5.67 15.75
N GLY A 325 8.32 -5.35 17.04
CA GLY A 325 9.21 -4.48 17.80
C GLY A 325 8.55 -3.18 18.31
N ALA A 326 9.39 -2.26 18.79
CA ALA A 326 8.94 -1.06 19.51
C ALA A 326 8.44 0.08 18.61
N SER A 327 8.70 0.04 17.30
CA SER A 327 8.37 1.13 16.37
C SER A 327 6.87 1.30 16.14
N ARG A 328 6.11 0.22 15.94
CA ARG A 328 4.65 0.28 15.81
C ARG A 328 3.96 0.74 17.10
N LEU A 329 4.55 0.43 18.26
CA LEU A 329 4.06 0.85 19.57
C LEU A 329 4.63 2.20 20.04
N ALA A 330 5.42 2.90 19.22
CA ALA A 330 6.11 4.13 19.60
C ALA A 330 5.15 5.19 20.16
N SER A 331 4.01 5.42 19.49
CA SER A 331 3.00 6.39 19.97
C SER A 331 2.44 6.04 21.35
N VAL A 332 2.29 4.74 21.65
CA VAL A 332 1.83 4.28 22.96
C VAL A 332 2.93 4.47 24.00
N HIS A 333 4.18 4.12 23.65
CA HIS A 333 5.34 4.31 24.52
C HIS A 333 5.57 5.80 24.87
N GLU A 334 5.38 6.71 23.92
CA GLU A 334 5.45 8.16 24.14
C GLU A 334 4.45 8.63 25.19
N VAL A 335 3.20 8.14 25.14
CA VAL A 335 2.17 8.48 26.15
C VAL A 335 2.58 7.95 27.53
N VAL A 336 3.11 6.73 27.60
CA VAL A 336 3.60 6.16 28.87
C VAL A 336 4.74 7.00 29.44
N LEU A 337 5.74 7.34 28.61
CA LEU A 337 6.86 8.16 29.02
C LEU A 337 6.42 9.56 29.45
N HIS A 338 5.46 10.16 28.75
CA HIS A 338 4.92 11.46 29.15
C HIS A 338 4.29 11.40 30.55
N LYS A 339 3.44 10.40 30.82
CA LYS A 339 2.83 10.20 32.14
C LYS A 339 3.87 9.91 33.24
N LEU A 340 4.85 9.06 32.94
CA LEU A 340 5.96 8.78 33.86
C LEU A 340 6.77 10.05 34.15
N ALA A 341 7.08 10.89 33.15
CA ALA A 341 7.76 12.16 33.35
C ALA A 341 6.99 13.08 34.31
N LEU A 342 5.66 13.16 34.18
CA LEU A 342 4.82 13.97 35.08
C LEU A 342 4.91 13.48 36.53
N CYS A 343 4.89 12.17 36.77
CA CYS A 343 5.06 11.61 38.11
C CYS A 343 6.48 11.85 38.65
N LEU A 344 7.47 11.74 37.77
CA LEU A 344 8.85 11.97 38.11
C LEU A 344 9.16 13.44 38.41
N ASN A 345 8.28 14.40 38.12
CA ASN A 345 8.48 15.81 38.50
C ASN A 345 8.55 16.00 40.03
N ASN A 346 7.76 15.26 40.80
CA ASN A 346 7.75 15.35 42.28
C ASN A 346 8.45 14.17 42.96
N TRP A 347 8.99 13.22 42.19
CA TRP A 347 9.71 12.06 42.70
C TRP A 347 11.01 12.43 43.45
N HIS A 348 11.40 11.62 44.43
CA HIS A 348 12.65 11.76 45.17
C HIS A 348 13.47 10.45 45.11
N PRO A 349 14.81 10.49 44.99
CA PRO A 349 15.66 9.30 44.86
C PRO A 349 15.56 8.23 45.96
N SER A 350 15.00 8.58 47.12
CA SER A 350 14.71 7.61 48.18
C SER A 350 13.66 6.57 47.80
N ASP A 351 12.78 6.89 46.85
CA ASP A 351 11.76 5.98 46.36
C ASP A 351 12.33 5.01 45.32
N SER A 352 12.39 3.73 45.69
CA SER A 352 12.90 2.65 44.85
C SER A 352 11.99 2.29 43.68
N SER A 353 10.71 2.64 43.75
CA SER A 353 9.69 2.18 42.77
C SER A 353 10.01 2.64 41.35
N ALA A 354 10.48 3.89 41.18
CA ALA A 354 10.80 4.47 39.87
C ALA A 354 11.84 3.65 39.09
N SER A 355 12.87 3.15 39.79
CA SER A 355 13.91 2.31 39.16
C SER A 355 13.33 0.98 38.67
N SER A 356 12.49 0.33 39.47
CA SER A 356 11.83 -0.94 39.08
C SER A 356 10.84 -0.76 37.93
N VAL A 357 10.17 0.40 37.85
CA VAL A 357 9.21 0.68 36.78
C VAL A 357 9.92 0.95 35.45
N LEU A 358 11.07 1.63 35.47
CA LEU A 358 11.82 2.01 34.27
C LEU A 358 12.77 0.92 33.76
N LEU A 359 13.25 0.02 34.63
CA LEU A 359 14.22 -1.02 34.24
C LEU A 359 13.75 -1.87 33.04
N PRO A 360 12.49 -2.36 32.97
CA PRO A 360 12.01 -3.13 31.83
C PRO A 360 12.05 -2.36 30.50
N TRP A 361 11.96 -1.03 30.55
CA TRP A 361 11.89 -0.17 29.38
C TRP A 361 13.25 0.10 28.73
N ARG A 362 14.35 -0.26 29.41
CA ARG A 362 15.73 -0.09 28.92
C ARG A 362 15.95 -0.71 27.55
N ASN A 363 15.36 -1.88 27.29
CA ASN A 363 15.55 -2.61 26.04
C ASN A 363 14.47 -2.33 24.99
N VAL A 364 13.42 -1.60 25.35
CA VAL A 364 12.27 -1.31 24.49
C VAL A 364 12.39 0.06 23.85
N ILE A 365 12.83 1.05 24.62
CA ILE A 365 13.00 2.43 24.15
C ILE A 365 14.38 2.58 23.50
N PRO A 366 14.49 3.29 22.36
CA PRO A 366 15.78 3.62 21.78
C PRO A 366 16.72 4.31 22.79
N MET A 367 18.00 3.92 22.79
CA MET A 367 18.99 4.39 23.76
C MET A 367 19.07 5.93 23.83
N ALA A 368 18.97 6.61 22.68
CA ALA A 368 19.01 8.07 22.61
C ALA A 368 17.82 8.74 23.33
N GLU A 369 16.60 8.23 23.11
CA GLU A 369 15.38 8.74 23.74
C GLU A 369 15.39 8.48 25.25
N MET A 370 15.81 7.28 25.65
CA MET A 370 15.96 6.93 27.07
C MET A 370 16.98 7.85 27.75
N ALA A 371 18.13 8.12 27.13
CA ALA A 371 19.13 9.03 27.67
C ALA A 371 18.58 10.45 27.86
N ILE A 372 17.86 10.99 26.87
CA ILE A 372 17.20 12.30 26.96
C ILE A 372 16.19 12.33 28.12
N PHE A 373 15.36 11.29 28.23
CA PHE A 373 14.37 11.16 29.28
C PHE A 373 15.00 11.14 30.69
N LEU A 374 16.04 10.33 30.89
CA LEU A 374 16.73 10.20 32.17
C LEU A 374 17.47 11.49 32.53
N ASN A 375 18.15 12.12 31.57
CA ASN A 375 18.86 13.39 31.77
C ASN A 375 17.92 14.53 32.12
N ARG A 376 16.67 14.51 31.64
CA ARG A 376 15.67 15.54 31.94
C ARG A 376 15.01 15.35 33.30
N ASN A 377 14.63 14.12 33.65
CA ASN A 377 13.72 13.88 34.78
C ASN A 377 14.41 13.28 36.03
N ILE A 378 15.48 12.50 35.85
CA ILE A 378 16.12 11.73 36.94
C ILE A 378 17.46 12.34 37.35
N VAL A 379 18.36 12.56 36.39
CA VAL A 379 19.75 13.00 36.63
C VAL A 379 19.85 14.30 37.44
N PRO A 380 19.03 15.34 37.21
CA PRO A 380 19.11 16.57 38.01
C PRO A 380 18.80 16.35 39.49
N LYS A 381 17.94 15.37 39.80
CA LYS A 381 17.55 15.02 41.17
C LYS A 381 18.63 14.19 41.86
N LEU A 382 19.25 13.26 41.13
CA LEU A 382 20.43 12.54 41.61
C LEU A 382 21.58 13.52 41.88
N ALA A 383 21.80 14.49 40.99
CA ALA A 383 22.78 15.56 41.18
C ALA A 383 22.49 16.37 42.45
N HIS A 384 21.22 16.74 42.69
CA HIS A 384 20.82 17.47 43.89
C HIS A 384 21.05 16.66 45.18
N VAL A 385 20.74 15.36 45.17
CA VAL A 385 21.03 14.47 46.31
C VAL A 385 22.53 14.36 46.55
N MET A 386 23.36 14.25 45.50
CA MET A 386 24.83 14.25 45.65
C MET A 386 25.41 15.59 46.10
N GLN A 387 24.81 16.70 45.69
CA GLN A 387 25.21 18.04 46.13
C GLN A 387 24.91 18.26 47.62
N THR A 388 23.76 17.78 48.10
CA THR A 388 23.34 17.90 49.50
C THR A 388 23.94 16.81 50.40
N PHE A 389 24.48 15.75 49.81
CA PHE A 389 25.11 14.64 50.51
C PHE A 389 26.21 15.13 51.45
N GLN A 390 26.14 14.79 52.73
CA GLN A 390 27.16 15.18 53.71
C GLN A 390 28.19 14.06 53.85
N ILE A 391 29.46 14.41 53.63
CA ILE A 391 30.59 13.51 53.80
C ILE A 391 31.09 13.73 55.23
N ASN A 392 30.77 12.79 56.13
CA ASN A 392 31.14 12.85 57.52
C ASN A 392 31.90 11.57 57.91
N PRO A 393 33.20 11.65 58.19
CA PRO A 393 34.00 10.48 58.55
C PRO A 393 33.55 9.74 59.82
N ALA A 394 32.89 10.43 60.77
CA ALA A 394 32.48 9.85 62.04
C ALA A 394 31.08 9.21 62.02
N ASP A 395 30.18 9.68 61.16
CA ASP A 395 28.80 9.20 61.04
C ASP A 395 28.34 9.30 59.57
N GLN A 396 28.82 8.39 58.73
CA GLN A 396 28.52 8.41 57.30
C GLN A 396 27.18 7.74 57.01
N LYS A 397 26.21 8.54 56.56
CA LYS A 397 24.93 8.02 56.04
C LYS A 397 25.11 7.55 54.61
N MET A 398 24.83 6.28 54.34
CA MET A 398 25.03 5.67 53.02
C MET A 398 23.76 5.63 52.16
N GLU A 399 22.58 5.99 52.71
CA GLU A 399 21.34 5.91 51.92
C GLU A 399 21.39 6.76 50.64
N PRO A 400 21.83 8.04 50.67
CA PRO A 400 21.91 8.86 49.45
C PRO A 400 22.85 8.28 48.39
N TRP A 401 23.95 7.66 48.81
CA TRP A 401 24.89 6.97 47.91
C TRP A 401 24.18 5.79 47.23
N ASN A 402 23.53 4.93 48.02
CA ASN A 402 22.82 3.76 47.51
C ASN A 402 21.67 4.14 46.57
N TRP A 403 21.00 5.27 46.83
CA TRP A 403 19.95 5.78 45.94
C TRP A 403 20.49 6.10 44.54
N VAL A 404 21.68 6.69 44.44
CA VAL A 404 22.31 7.02 43.15
C VAL A 404 22.85 5.76 42.46
N MET A 405 23.54 4.89 43.20
CA MET A 405 24.16 3.69 42.63
C MET A 405 23.14 2.70 42.05
N ARG A 406 21.91 2.68 42.56
CA ARG A 406 20.83 1.86 41.99
C ARG A 406 20.54 2.18 40.52
N TRP A 407 20.82 3.40 40.08
CA TRP A 407 20.57 3.82 38.70
C TRP A 407 21.64 3.38 37.70
N LEU A 408 22.73 2.75 38.15
CA LEU A 408 23.81 2.26 37.28
C LEU A 408 23.33 1.18 36.28
N GLU A 409 22.23 0.48 36.60
CA GLU A 409 21.64 -0.51 35.70
C GLU A 409 20.84 0.12 34.53
N ILE A 410 20.50 1.41 34.59
CA ILE A 410 19.63 2.07 33.60
C ILE A 410 20.33 3.27 32.96
N ILE A 411 21.04 4.06 33.74
CA ILE A 411 21.79 5.24 33.30
C ILE A 411 23.18 4.80 32.82
N ASP A 412 23.67 5.42 31.75
CA ASP A 412 25.04 5.23 31.28
C ASP A 412 26.05 5.51 32.42
N PRO A 413 26.96 4.58 32.74
CA PRO A 413 27.95 4.77 33.79
C PRO A 413 28.79 6.04 33.62
N ALA A 414 28.98 6.54 32.39
CA ALA A 414 29.65 7.81 32.12
C ALA A 414 28.93 9.02 32.74
N VAL A 415 27.59 9.02 32.74
CA VAL A 415 26.80 10.10 33.34
C VAL A 415 26.92 10.06 34.87
N ILE A 416 26.93 8.87 35.47
CA ILE A 416 27.14 8.73 36.91
C ILE A 416 28.57 9.13 37.31
N ALA A 417 29.57 8.77 36.50
CA ALA A 417 30.95 9.21 36.70
C ALA A 417 31.08 10.75 36.68
N ASP A 418 30.44 11.42 35.71
CA ASP A 418 30.40 12.89 35.62
C ASP A 418 29.69 13.53 36.83
N LEU A 419 28.58 12.93 37.30
CA LEU A 419 27.91 13.37 38.53
C LEU A 419 28.83 13.28 39.75
N LEU A 420 29.55 12.17 39.91
CA LEU A 420 30.48 11.98 41.01
C LEU A 420 31.65 12.96 40.93
N GLU A 421 32.21 13.16 39.73
CA GLU A 421 33.31 14.09 39.49
C GLU A 421 32.94 15.52 39.86
N ARG A 422 31.71 15.96 39.57
CA ARG A 422 31.27 17.33 39.84
C ARG A 422 30.85 17.55 41.28
N PHE A 423 30.09 16.63 41.87
CA PHE A 423 29.39 16.89 43.14
C PHE A 423 29.97 16.13 44.34
N PHE A 424 30.66 15.01 44.13
CA PHE A 424 31.18 14.14 45.20
C PHE A 424 32.70 14.23 45.36
N LEU A 425 33.48 13.91 44.32
CA LEU A 425 34.95 13.76 44.40
C LEU A 425 35.66 14.99 44.98
N PRO A 426 35.35 16.25 44.60
CA PRO A 426 36.05 17.41 45.13
C PRO A 426 35.80 17.61 46.63
N ARG A 427 34.58 17.32 47.10
CA ARG A 427 34.19 17.43 48.51
C ARG A 427 34.77 16.29 49.33
N TRP A 428 34.83 15.09 48.75
CA TRP A 428 35.44 13.93 49.35
C TRP A 428 36.95 14.14 49.57
N LEU A 429 37.66 14.63 48.55
CA LEU A 429 39.08 14.99 48.64
C LEU A 429 39.33 16.14 49.62
N HIS A 430 38.43 17.12 49.67
CA HIS A 430 38.54 18.22 50.62
C HIS A 430 38.42 17.72 52.06
N CYS A 431 37.39 16.92 52.37
CA CYS A 431 37.21 16.30 53.68
C CYS A 431 38.43 15.47 54.10
N LEU A 432 38.98 14.68 53.16
CA LEU A 432 40.22 13.95 53.36
C LEU A 432 41.41 14.90 53.67
N SER A 433 41.54 16.00 52.93
CA SER A 433 42.61 16.98 53.12
C SER A 433 42.54 17.68 54.47
N GLU A 434 41.33 18.01 54.95
CA GLU A 434 41.11 18.61 56.26
C GLU A 434 41.45 17.63 57.38
N TRP A 435 40.99 16.38 57.26
CA TRP A 435 41.28 15.34 58.26
C TRP A 435 42.78 15.00 58.32
N LEU A 436 43.45 14.95 57.16
CA LEU A 436 44.91 14.77 57.08
C LEU A 436 45.67 15.98 57.66
N THR A 437 45.18 17.21 57.46
CA THR A 437 45.79 18.41 58.05
C THR A 437 45.72 18.37 59.59
N GLN A 438 44.57 17.97 60.15
CA GLN A 438 44.43 17.76 61.60
C GLN A 438 45.37 16.67 62.12
N ALA A 439 45.56 15.59 61.35
CA ALA A 439 46.50 14.52 61.70
C ALA A 439 47.97 15.01 61.69
N VAL A 440 48.36 15.78 60.67
CA VAL A 440 49.71 16.37 60.55
C VAL A 440 49.96 17.39 61.66
N ASP A 441 48.99 18.25 61.98
CA ASP A 441 49.08 19.21 63.08
C ASP A 441 49.23 18.52 64.43
N SER A 442 48.46 17.45 64.66
CA SER A 442 48.54 16.65 65.90
C SER A 442 49.88 15.95 66.03
N ARG A 443 50.47 15.54 64.90
CA ARG A 443 51.83 14.98 64.83
C ARG A 443 52.89 16.02 65.15
N ASN A 444 52.80 17.21 64.55
CA ASN A 444 53.74 18.31 64.81
C ASN A 444 53.70 18.78 66.27
N ARG A 445 52.56 18.60 66.95
CA ARG A 445 52.38 18.88 68.39
C ARG A 445 52.73 17.68 69.31
N ASN A 446 53.26 16.57 68.77
CA ASN A 446 53.58 15.33 69.50
C ASN A 446 52.41 14.75 70.33
N ALA A 447 51.17 14.79 69.80
CA ALA A 447 50.03 14.18 70.48
C ALA A 447 50.07 12.63 70.44
N PRO A 448 49.62 11.93 71.50
CA PRO A 448 49.77 10.46 71.62
C PRO A 448 48.84 9.63 70.71
N ALA A 449 47.83 10.24 70.07
CA ALA A 449 46.80 9.53 69.29
C ALA A 449 47.00 9.54 67.75
N VAL A 450 48.15 10.02 67.26
CA VAL A 450 48.39 10.26 65.82
C VAL A 450 48.30 9.00 64.97
N GLY A 451 48.85 7.88 65.46
CA GLY A 451 48.82 6.60 64.74
C GLY A 451 47.40 6.04 64.54
N GLN A 452 46.51 6.27 65.50
CA GLN A 452 45.11 5.85 65.41
C GLN A 452 44.36 6.67 64.34
N ILE A 453 44.58 7.99 64.31
CA ILE A 453 43.95 8.89 63.31
C ILE A 453 44.35 8.48 61.88
N PHE A 454 45.63 8.18 61.61
CA PHE A 454 46.05 7.71 60.29
C PHE A 454 45.45 6.34 59.91
N SER A 455 45.30 5.44 60.89
CA SER A 455 44.65 4.14 60.67
C SER A 455 43.16 4.30 60.34
N GLU A 456 42.46 5.21 61.01
CA GLU A 456 41.05 5.54 60.75
C GLU A 456 40.87 6.17 59.36
N ILE A 457 41.76 7.08 58.96
CA ILE A 457 41.77 7.68 57.61
C ILE A 457 41.97 6.61 56.53
N GLY A 458 42.91 5.68 56.77
CA GLY A 458 43.16 4.55 55.86
C GLY A 458 41.93 3.64 55.73
N ALA A 459 41.30 3.28 56.84
CA ALA A 459 40.09 2.47 56.86
C ALA A 459 38.92 3.16 56.14
N TRP A 460 38.75 4.47 56.33
CA TRP A 460 37.71 5.27 55.67
C TRP A 460 37.91 5.32 54.15
N TYR A 461 39.15 5.52 53.66
CA TYR A 461 39.46 5.45 52.23
C TYR A 461 39.19 4.07 51.64
N SER A 462 39.66 3.01 52.30
CA SER A 462 39.41 1.63 51.88
C SER A 462 37.91 1.32 51.85
N GLY A 463 37.15 1.83 52.82
CA GLY A 463 35.69 1.76 52.86
C GLY A 463 35.08 2.39 51.61
N TRP A 464 35.38 3.65 51.31
CA TRP A 464 34.87 4.32 50.10
C TRP A 464 35.28 3.64 48.81
N LYS A 465 36.53 3.18 48.69
CA LYS A 465 37.02 2.43 47.53
C LYS A 465 36.22 1.15 47.30
N SER A 466 35.79 0.47 48.37
CA SER A 466 34.95 -0.74 48.26
C SER A 466 33.50 -0.45 47.84
N GLN A 467 33.02 0.78 48.03
CA GLN A 467 31.65 1.18 47.68
C GLN A 467 31.50 1.65 46.23
N ILE A 468 32.61 1.88 45.52
CA ILE A 468 32.62 2.25 44.10
C ILE A 468 32.47 0.97 43.28
N PRO A 469 31.41 0.84 42.47
CA PRO A 469 31.24 -0.30 41.57
C PRO A 469 32.39 -0.44 40.56
N SER A 470 32.66 -1.67 40.12
CA SER A 470 33.75 -1.93 39.17
C SER A 470 33.57 -1.22 37.84
N GLU A 471 32.33 -1.04 37.40
CA GLU A 471 31.99 -0.33 36.15
C GLU A 471 32.47 1.12 36.18
N LEU A 472 32.43 1.77 37.35
CA LEU A 472 32.88 3.15 37.54
C LEU A 472 34.38 3.26 37.80
N THR A 473 35.00 2.18 38.31
CA THR A 473 36.42 2.17 38.66
C THR A 473 37.30 2.40 37.43
N ASP A 474 36.83 2.05 36.24
CA ASP A 474 37.61 2.21 35.01
C ASP A 474 37.69 3.62 34.46
N TYR A 475 36.81 4.53 34.91
CA TYR A 475 36.75 5.90 34.41
C TYR A 475 37.95 6.73 34.89
N PRO A 476 38.58 7.52 33.99
CA PRO A 476 39.77 8.31 34.32
C PRO A 476 39.59 9.24 35.52
N SER A 477 38.45 9.93 35.62
CA SER A 477 38.20 10.90 36.70
C SER A 477 38.18 10.26 38.10
N LEU A 478 37.62 9.06 38.22
CA LEU A 478 37.65 8.29 39.47
C LEU A 478 39.03 7.73 39.77
N LYS A 479 39.77 7.24 38.76
CA LYS A 479 41.17 6.79 38.93
C LYS A 479 42.08 7.93 39.40
N ASP A 480 41.93 9.10 38.79
CA ASP A 480 42.71 10.28 39.12
C ASP A 480 42.41 10.77 40.55
N ALA A 481 41.13 10.82 40.94
CA ALA A 481 40.75 11.19 42.31
C ALA A 481 41.26 10.19 43.35
N LEU A 482 41.17 8.88 43.10
CA LEU A 482 41.71 7.85 43.99
C LEU A 482 43.23 7.93 44.11
N THR A 483 43.92 8.22 43.01
CA THR A 483 45.38 8.40 42.98
C THR A 483 45.79 9.68 43.70
N GLN A 484 45.03 10.76 43.52
CA GLN A 484 45.24 12.01 44.23
C GLN A 484 45.05 11.83 45.74
N ALA A 485 44.02 11.11 46.18
CA ALA A 485 43.81 10.78 47.58
C ALA A 485 45.00 10.02 48.19
N LEU A 486 45.53 9.01 47.49
CA LEU A 486 46.73 8.27 47.94
C LEU A 486 47.96 9.17 48.04
N ASN A 487 48.17 10.05 47.05
CA ASN A 487 49.27 11.01 47.06
C ASN A 487 49.16 12.00 48.23
N LEU A 488 47.94 12.44 48.59
CA LEU A 488 47.71 13.29 49.76
C LEU A 488 48.03 12.55 51.06
N MET A 489 47.66 11.27 51.18
CA MET A 489 47.99 10.44 52.34
C MET A 489 49.50 10.21 52.49
N ASP A 490 50.22 9.88 51.42
CA ASP A 490 51.68 9.69 51.46
C ASP A 490 52.40 10.97 51.90
N ARG A 491 51.98 12.13 51.37
CA ARG A 491 52.53 13.43 51.77
C ARG A 491 52.28 13.74 53.24
N ALA A 492 51.07 13.50 53.73
CA ALA A 492 50.72 13.69 55.14
C ALA A 492 51.46 12.72 56.07
N MET A 493 51.67 11.47 55.65
CA MET A 493 52.50 10.50 56.37
C MET A 493 53.98 10.89 56.41
N ARG A 494 54.45 11.73 55.49
CA ARG A 494 55.79 12.36 55.53
C ARG A 494 55.83 13.65 56.36
N GLY A 495 54.71 14.06 56.96
CA GLY A 495 54.61 15.26 57.79
C GLY A 495 54.43 16.57 57.01
N ILE A 496 54.17 16.50 55.71
CA ILE A 496 53.96 17.66 54.84
C ILE A 496 52.45 17.93 54.76
N PRO A 497 51.96 19.15 55.05
CA PRO A 497 50.55 19.45 54.95
C PRO A 497 50.03 19.24 53.52
N PRO A 498 48.83 18.67 53.35
CA PRO A 498 48.23 18.45 52.04
C PRO A 498 47.93 19.81 51.39
N VAL A 499 48.39 20.01 50.15
CA VAL A 499 48.06 21.21 49.37
C VAL A 499 46.79 20.90 48.58
N CYS A 500 45.66 21.38 49.06
CA CYS A 500 44.42 21.36 48.31
C CYS A 500 44.26 22.72 47.60
N LEU A 501 44.09 22.74 46.28
CA LEU A 501 43.68 23.96 45.59
C LEU A 501 42.31 24.38 46.15
N PRO A 502 42.09 25.68 46.45
CA PRO A 502 40.85 26.11 47.09
C PRO A 502 39.63 25.77 46.23
N PHE A 503 38.67 25.07 46.84
CA PHE A 503 37.38 24.64 46.25
C PHE A 503 36.67 25.75 45.45
N TYR A 504 36.81 27.00 45.88
CA TYR A 504 36.21 28.17 45.23
C TYR A 504 36.73 28.44 43.82
N VAL A 505 38.02 28.22 43.55
CA VAL A 505 38.62 28.61 42.25
C VAL A 505 38.18 27.65 41.15
N PHE A 506 38.12 26.34 41.46
CA PHE A 506 37.68 25.32 40.51
C PHE A 506 36.17 25.39 40.28
N TRP A 507 35.37 25.57 41.34
CA TRP A 507 33.90 25.68 41.25
C TRP A 507 33.42 26.93 40.48
N PHE A 508 34.09 28.09 40.65
CA PHE A 508 33.73 29.31 39.90
C PHE A 508 34.09 29.24 38.41
N LEU A 509 35.23 28.63 38.07
CA LEU A 509 35.69 28.51 36.68
C LEU A 509 34.88 27.48 35.90
N THR A 510 34.54 26.33 36.50
CA THR A 510 33.78 25.28 35.80
C THR A 510 32.29 25.59 35.72
N ASN A 511 31.65 26.17 36.75
CA ASN A 511 30.22 26.49 36.64
C ASN A 511 29.92 27.68 35.69
N ASN A 512 30.77 28.71 35.62
CA ASN A 512 30.49 29.87 34.73
C ASN A 512 30.65 29.54 33.24
N LEU A 513 31.61 28.68 32.87
CA LEU A 513 31.83 28.31 31.47
C LEU A 513 30.72 27.38 30.93
N TYR A 514 30.13 26.54 31.78
CA TYR A 514 29.09 25.58 31.36
C TYR A 514 27.66 26.09 31.51
N LEU A 515 27.35 27.01 32.45
CA LEU A 515 26.05 27.69 32.47
C LEU A 515 25.81 28.48 31.17
N PHE A 516 26.87 29.10 30.64
CA PHE A 516 26.81 29.76 29.33
C PHE A 516 26.56 28.77 28.19
N SER A 517 27.13 27.56 28.22
CA SER A 517 26.90 26.54 27.20
C SER A 517 25.47 25.96 27.26
N PHE A 518 24.95 25.72 28.47
CA PHE A 518 23.58 25.22 28.67
C PHE A 518 22.50 26.27 28.35
N ILE A 519 22.75 27.55 28.65
CA ILE A 519 21.89 28.67 28.26
C ILE A 519 22.00 28.95 26.74
N TRP A 520 23.18 28.81 26.14
CA TRP A 520 23.39 29.00 24.71
C TRP A 520 22.71 27.92 23.86
N VAL A 521 22.76 26.65 24.28
CA VAL A 521 22.00 25.56 23.62
C VAL A 521 20.50 25.77 23.76
N ARG A 522 20.02 26.25 24.92
CA ARG A 522 18.59 26.52 25.15
C ARG A 522 18.06 27.74 24.38
N ARG A 523 18.92 28.70 24.00
CA ARG A 523 18.55 29.89 23.23
C ARG A 523 18.60 29.71 21.71
N HIS A 524 19.13 28.58 21.23
CA HIS A 524 19.22 28.22 19.81
C HIS A 524 18.26 27.09 19.40
N GLN A 525 17.34 26.69 20.29
CA GLN A 525 16.30 25.68 20.05
C GLN A 525 14.86 26.20 20.22
N ASP A 526 14.68 27.51 20.42
CA ASP A 526 13.37 28.19 20.32
C ASP A 526 13.21 28.83 18.94
#